data_AF-A0A3S0ZCX8-F1
#
_entry.id   AF-A0A3S0ZCX8-F1
#
_cell.length_a   1.000
_cell.length_b   1.000
_cell.length_c   1.000
_cell.angle_alpha   90.00
_cell.angle_beta   90.00
_cell.angle_gamma   90.00
#
_symmetry.space_group_name_H-M   'P 1'
#
loop_
_entity.id
_entity.type
_entity.pdbx_description
1 polymer ?
#
loop_
_entity_poly.entity_id
_entity_poly.type
_entity_poly.pdbx_seq_one_letter_code
_entity_poly.pdbx_strand_id
1 'polypeptide(L)' 'MTAAEKLGWKRRAHVAISAPIPASIRNGGVVASAQYRDDAAICAAFARRGVQPERARCAILRLEGVQGRL' A
#
# COMPACT_ATOMS: atom_id res chain seq x y z
N MET A 1 -3.12 17.61 -2.49
CA MET A 1 -1.83 16.96 -2.82
C MET A 1 -1.26 17.57 -4.09
N THR A 2 -0.09 18.20 -4.00
CA THR A 2 0.65 18.75 -5.14
C THR A 2 1.16 17.65 -6.07
N ALA A 3 1.62 18.01 -7.26
CA ALA A 3 2.19 17.05 -8.21
C ALA A 3 3.44 16.35 -7.65
N ALA A 4 4.29 17.08 -6.91
CA ALA A 4 5.49 16.54 -6.27
C ALA A 4 5.14 15.54 -5.16
N GLU A 5 4.18 15.87 -4.29
CA GLU A 5 3.69 14.95 -3.26
C GLU A 5 3.08 13.70 -3.89
N LYS A 6 2.27 13.86 -4.96
CA LYS A 6 1.67 12.74 -5.69
C LYS A 6 2.72 11.76 -6.22
N LEU A 7 3.81 12.29 -6.78
CA LEU A 7 4.92 11.49 -7.27
C LEU A 7 5.61 10.72 -6.12
N GLY A 8 5.84 11.38 -4.98
CA GLY A 8 6.40 10.74 -3.78
C GLY A 8 5.53 9.57 -3.30
N TRP A 9 4.22 9.79 -3.20
CA TRP A 9 3.28 8.74 -2.82
C TRP A 9 3.20 7.60 -3.84
N LYS A 10 3.30 7.89 -5.15
CA LYS A 10 3.34 6.84 -6.17
C LYS A 10 4.57 5.94 -6.04
N ARG A 11 5.73 6.52 -5.73
CA ARG A 11 6.97 5.76 -5.47
C ARG A 11 6.81 4.87 -4.24
N ARG A 12 6.29 5.41 -3.14
CA ARG A 12 6.00 4.63 -1.93
C ARG A 12 5.00 3.50 -2.20
N ALA A 13 3.92 3.76 -2.93
CA ALA A 13 2.95 2.75 -3.32
C ALA A 13 3.59 1.60 -4.12
N HIS A 14 4.49 1.92 -5.07
CA HIS A 14 5.21 0.92 -5.83
C HIS A 14 6.11 0.07 -4.92
N VAL A 15 6.87 0.71 -4.02
CA VAL A 15 7.72 0.01 -3.05
C VAL A 15 6.89 -0.85 -2.07
N ALA A 16 5.71 -0.39 -1.68
CA ALA A 16 4.74 -1.09 -0.83
C ALA A 16 4.29 -2.41 -1.46
N ILE A 17 3.85 -2.38 -2.72
CA ILE A 17 3.29 -3.55 -3.41
C ILE A 17 4.36 -4.51 -3.97
N SER A 18 5.58 -4.03 -4.21
CA SER A 18 6.69 -4.88 -4.68
C SER A 18 7.44 -5.58 -3.54
N ALA A 19 7.16 -5.24 -2.28
CA ALA A 19 7.82 -5.88 -1.16
C ALA A 19 7.32 -7.31 -0.92
N PRO A 20 8.18 -8.20 -0.38
CA PRO A 20 7.75 -9.52 0.05
C PRO A 20 6.58 -9.46 1.03
N ILE A 21 5.62 -10.37 0.88
CA ILE A 21 4.48 -10.47 1.80
C ILE A 21 5.02 -10.91 3.18
N PRO A 22 4.79 -10.12 4.25
CA PRO A 22 5.27 -10.45 5.61
C PRO A 22 4.71 -11.77 6.13
N ALA A 23 5.48 -12.46 6.99
CA ALA A 23 5.05 -13.72 7.60
C ALA A 23 3.77 -13.58 8.43
N SER A 24 3.58 -12.43 9.10
CA SER A 24 2.36 -12.09 9.85
C SER A 24 1.10 -12.06 9.00
N ILE A 25 1.23 -11.76 7.70
CA ILE A 25 0.12 -11.80 6.74
C ILE A 25 -0.01 -13.19 6.15
N ARG A 26 1.10 -13.79 5.70
CA ARG A 26 1.11 -15.11 5.05
C ARG A 26 0.59 -16.23 5.95
N ASN A 27 0.97 -16.20 7.22
CA ASN A 27 0.61 -17.20 8.22
C ASN A 27 -0.50 -16.68 9.17
N GLY A 28 -1.01 -15.47 8.91
CA GLY A 28 -2.02 -14.82 9.74
C GLY A 28 -3.45 -15.26 9.44
N GLY A 29 -4.39 -14.59 10.09
CA GLY A 29 -5.82 -14.84 9.88
C GLY A 29 -6.32 -14.36 8.50
N VAL A 30 -7.41 -14.97 8.04
CA VAL A 30 -8.07 -14.66 6.75
C VAL A 30 -8.41 -13.16 6.63
N VAL A 31 -8.83 -12.53 7.74
CA VAL A 31 -9.18 -11.11 7.80
C VAL A 31 -7.96 -10.22 7.49
N ALA A 32 -6.81 -10.48 8.12
CA ALA A 32 -5.59 -9.72 7.88
C ALA A 32 -5.08 -9.89 6.43
N SER A 33 -5.17 -11.11 5.90
CA SER A 33 -4.83 -11.41 4.51
C SER A 33 -5.76 -10.72 3.50
N ALA A 34 -7.06 -10.64 3.79
CA ALA A 34 -8.01 -9.90 2.95
C ALA A 34 -7.69 -8.41 2.96
N GLN A 35 -7.52 -7.82 4.15
CA GLN A 35 -7.23 -6.40 4.29
C GLN A 35 -5.92 -6.01 3.58
N TYR A 36 -4.87 -6.82 3.71
CA TYR A 36 -3.60 -6.59 3.02
C TYR A 36 -3.75 -6.60 1.49
N ARG A 37 -4.55 -7.52 0.95
CA ARG A 37 -4.82 -7.60 -0.49
C ARG A 37 -5.61 -6.40 -0.99
N ASP A 38 -6.61 -5.94 -0.23
CA ASP A 38 -7.39 -4.75 -0.57
C ASP A 38 -6.53 -3.49 -0.58
N ASP A 39 -5.65 -3.35 0.42
CA ASP A 39 -4.72 -2.21 0.50
C ASP A 39 -3.70 -2.25 -0.64
N ALA A 40 -3.18 -3.43 -0.98
CA ALA A 40 -2.31 -3.62 -2.14
C ALA A 40 -3.01 -3.26 -3.45
N ALA A 41 -4.29 -3.62 -3.62
CA ALA A 41 -5.08 -3.28 -4.79
C ALA A 41 -5.28 -1.76 -4.93
N ILE A 42 -5.58 -1.07 -3.83
CA ILE A 42 -5.69 0.40 -3.79
C ILE A 42 -4.36 1.05 -4.18
N CYS A 43 -3.26 0.58 -3.59
CA CYS A 43 -1.91 1.08 -3.90
C CYS A 43 -1.55 0.86 -5.37
N ALA A 44 -1.86 -0.31 -5.92
CA ALA A 44 -1.59 -0.63 -7.32
C ALA A 44 -2.43 0.20 -8.30
N ALA A 45 -3.68 0.50 -7.96
CA ALA A 45 -4.54 1.39 -8.75
C ALA A 45 -4.01 2.83 -8.73
N PHE A 46 -3.56 3.32 -7.57
CA PHE A 46 -2.98 4.64 -7.42
C PHE A 46 -1.62 4.78 -8.13
N ALA A 47 -0.73 3.79 -8.00
CA ALA A 47 0.56 3.80 -8.68
C ALA A 47 0.38 3.91 -10.21
N ARG A 48 -0.51 3.09 -10.79
CA ARG A 48 -0.78 3.04 -12.23
C ARG A 48 -1.53 4.29 -12.73
N ARG A 49 -2.68 4.60 -12.14
CA ARG A 49 -3.63 5.59 -12.68
C ARG A 49 -3.63 6.93 -11.92
N GLY A 50 -3.05 6.97 -10.71
CA GLY A 50 -3.04 8.18 -9.88
C GLY A 50 -4.41 8.58 -9.33
N VAL A 51 -5.34 7.63 -9.18
CA VAL A 51 -6.71 7.84 -8.71
C VAL A 51 -6.84 7.61 -7.20
N GLN A 52 -7.81 8.27 -6.55
CA GLN A 52 -8.11 8.13 -5.11
C GLN A 52 -6.89 8.37 -4.18
N PRO A 53 -6.23 9.54 -4.26
CA PRO A 53 -4.98 9.81 -3.56
C PRO A 53 -5.06 9.68 -2.04
N GLU A 54 -6.14 10.17 -1.41
CA GLU A 54 -6.30 10.10 0.05
C GLU A 54 -6.48 8.67 0.53
N ARG A 55 -7.29 7.87 -0.19
CA ARG A 55 -7.47 6.45 0.11
C ARG A 55 -6.17 5.67 -0.08
N ALA A 56 -5.41 6.00 -1.12
CA ALA A 56 -4.11 5.40 -1.37
C ALA A 56 -3.12 5.74 -0.26
N ARG A 57 -3.08 6.99 0.21
CA ARG A 57 -2.22 7.40 1.33
C ARG A 57 -2.44 6.52 2.56
N CYS A 58 -3.69 6.30 2.96
CA CYS A 58 -4.01 5.43 4.10
C CYS A 58 -3.65 3.96 3.86
N ALA A 59 -3.84 3.45 2.63
CA ALA A 59 -3.46 2.08 2.28
C ALA A 59 -1.93 1.88 2.28
N ILE A 60 -1.18 2.86 1.74
CA ILE A 60 0.29 2.84 1.71
C ILE A 60 0.85 2.79 3.14
N LEU A 61 0.37 3.68 4.01
CA LEU A 61 0.81 3.73 5.41
C LEU A 61 0.52 2.42 6.16
N ARG A 62 -0.64 1.80 5.91
CA ARG A 62 -0.99 0.50 6.50
C ARG A 62 -0.06 -0.61 6.00
N LEU A 63 0.19 -0.68 4.69
CA LEU A 63 1.12 -1.68 4.13
C LEU A 63 2.53 -1.49 4.70
N GLU A 64 3.04 -0.26 4.73
CA GLU A 64 4.37 0.05 5.27
C GLU A 64 4.47 -0.30 6.75
N GLY A 65 3.44 -0.02 7.56
CA GLY A 65 3.39 -0.41 8.97
C GLY A 65 3.46 -1.93 9.16
N VAL A 66 2.67 -2.68 8.40
CA VAL A 66 2.68 -4.17 8.43
C VAL A 66 4.04 -4.73 7.98
N GLN A 67 4.75 -4.00 7.12
CA GLN A 67 6.07 -4.38 6.61
C GLN A 67 7.23 -3.86 7.46
N GLY A 68 6.98 -3.10 8.53
CA GLY A 68 8.03 -2.54 9.39
C GLY A 68 8.85 -1.42 8.72
N ARG A 69 8.23 -0.62 7.84
CA ARG A 69 8.88 0.45 7.05
C ARG A 69 8.37 1.86 7.36
N LEU A 70 7.59 1.99 8.44
CA LEU A 70 7.03 3.26 8.90
C LEU A 70 7.90 3.88 9.99
#